data_AF-A0A1V9XX78-F1
#
_entry.id   AF-A0A1V9XX78-F1
#
_cell.length_a   1.000
_cell.length_b   1.000
_cell.length_c   1.000
_cell.angle_alpha   90.00
_cell.angle_beta   90.00
_cell.angle_gamma   90.00
#
_symmetry.space_group_name_H-M   'P 1'
#
loop_
_entity.id
_entity.type
_entity.pdbx_description
1 polymer ?
#
loop_
_entity_poly.entity_id
_entity_poly.type
_entity_poly.pdbx_seq_one_letter_code
_entity_poly.pdbx_strand_id
1 'polypeptide(L)'
;MTECQLKQVQALLAEYDQEHLLQFWDRLDEKQRSELIDCRLSSKKVLKFLSIFVLLNKTDCRSVGRVLECGGEGRIRLAILLRRTTRVRFDQTPPSDYSRAMFPCLVWHFPTDHSLSGADIEYVDVARCAAAFSNVMLPGKATDNLDLLLEPVSADQFGSVARSTPEQLATYRRAGLEAVSRGEVAALLLAGGQGTRLGVPYPKGMYDVGLPSGKTLYQLQGERLKRLEHLVQQQTGCSGCSIPWYIMTSEHTKEPTLEFFAKHGFFGLNQDNFVVFEQNMMPSFGFDGKIILEKPHRLALSPDGNGGLYNVLYKRGILDDMARRGIKYIHAYCVDNILVKIADPTFIGFCISKNADCAAKHGHLPPIKETWRSGSYE
;
A
#
# COMPACT_ATOMS: atom_id res chain seq x y z
N MET A 1 -34.25 -2.92 12.04
CA MET A 1 -33.92 -3.63 10.78
C MET A 1 -35.14 -4.45 10.35
N THR A 2 -35.43 -4.57 9.05
CA THR A 2 -36.56 -5.39 8.59
C THR A 2 -36.17 -6.86 8.52
N GLU A 3 -37.10 -7.78 8.82
CA GLU A 3 -36.91 -9.23 8.69
C GLU A 3 -36.47 -9.64 7.27
N CYS A 4 -36.87 -8.85 6.27
CA CYS A 4 -36.47 -9.01 4.87
C CYS A 4 -34.95 -8.82 4.64
N GLN A 5 -34.32 -7.85 5.32
CA GLN A 5 -32.88 -7.60 5.19
C GLN A 5 -32.05 -8.73 5.78
N LEU A 6 -32.47 -9.28 6.92
CA LEU A 6 -31.79 -10.41 7.56
C LEU A 6 -31.80 -11.65 6.66
N LYS A 7 -32.95 -11.97 6.05
CA LYS A 7 -33.06 -13.10 5.11
C LYS A 7 -32.15 -12.96 3.90
N GLN A 8 -31.97 -11.73 3.39
CA GLN A 8 -31.04 -11.47 2.28
C GLN A 8 -29.58 -11.70 2.68
N VAL A 9 -29.18 -11.24 3.86
CA VAL A 9 -27.83 -11.45 4.40
C VAL A 9 -27.57 -12.93 4.65
N GLN A 10 -28.51 -13.64 5.25
CA GLN A 10 -28.41 -15.09 5.46
C GLN A 10 -28.24 -15.85 4.14
N ALA A 11 -29.02 -15.51 3.11
CA ALA A 11 -28.91 -16.14 1.79
C ALA A 11 -27.53 -15.89 1.14
N LEU A 12 -27.01 -14.67 1.23
CA LEU A 12 -25.67 -14.36 0.70
C LEU A 12 -24.58 -15.11 1.47
N LEU A 13 -24.66 -15.14 2.81
CA LEU A 13 -23.67 -15.86 3.61
C LEU A 13 -23.68 -17.35 3.29
N ALA A 14 -24.85 -17.95 3.09
CA ALA A 14 -24.97 -19.34 2.69
C ALA A 14 -24.37 -19.64 1.32
N GLU A 15 -24.48 -18.70 0.35
CA GLU A 15 -23.87 -18.83 -0.98
C GLU A 15 -22.34 -19.02 -0.92
N TYR A 16 -21.68 -18.42 0.07
CA TYR A 16 -20.22 -18.45 0.25
C TYR A 16 -19.76 -19.28 1.46
N ASP A 17 -20.66 -20.08 2.05
CA ASP A 17 -20.37 -20.90 3.24
C ASP A 17 -19.84 -20.04 4.41
N GLN A 18 -20.52 -18.95 4.77
CA GLN A 18 -20.13 -18.00 5.82
C GLN A 18 -21.25 -17.74 6.85
N GLU A 19 -22.23 -18.64 7.00
CA GLU A 19 -23.37 -18.44 7.92
C GLU A 19 -22.97 -18.34 9.39
N HIS A 20 -21.79 -18.87 9.76
CA HIS A 20 -21.25 -18.80 11.12
C HIS A 20 -21.03 -17.36 11.61
N LEU A 21 -20.97 -16.37 10.70
CA LEU A 21 -20.92 -14.95 11.06
C LEU A 21 -22.16 -14.48 11.83
N LEU A 22 -23.30 -15.18 11.71
CA LEU A 22 -24.54 -14.88 12.42
C LEU A 22 -24.77 -15.79 13.64
N GLN A 23 -23.81 -16.62 14.04
CA GLN A 23 -24.01 -17.60 15.12
C GLN A 23 -24.38 -16.98 16.48
N PHE A 24 -24.05 -15.70 16.71
CA PHE A 24 -24.35 -14.98 17.94
C PHE A 24 -25.54 -14.03 17.81
N TRP A 25 -26.21 -13.98 16.65
CA TRP A 25 -27.20 -12.98 16.29
C TRP A 25 -28.30 -12.77 17.34
N ASP A 26 -28.84 -13.85 17.90
CA ASP A 26 -29.93 -13.80 18.88
C ASP A 26 -29.51 -13.20 20.21
N ARG A 27 -28.20 -13.18 20.51
CA ARG A 27 -27.61 -12.64 21.75
C ARG A 27 -27.16 -11.17 21.62
N LEU A 28 -27.15 -10.63 20.40
CA LEU A 28 -26.73 -9.26 20.14
C LEU A 28 -27.85 -8.27 20.44
N ASP A 29 -27.50 -7.11 20.99
CA ASP A 29 -28.44 -5.98 21.10
C ASP A 29 -28.66 -5.31 19.73
N GLU A 30 -29.61 -4.37 19.63
CA GLU A 30 -29.93 -3.71 18.36
C GLU A 30 -28.75 -2.93 17.76
N LYS A 31 -27.90 -2.33 18.61
CA LYS A 31 -26.73 -1.58 18.16
C LYS A 31 -25.69 -2.53 17.58
N GLN A 32 -25.38 -3.62 18.26
CA GLN A 32 -24.46 -4.65 17.81
C GLN A 32 -24.94 -5.35 16.54
N ARG A 33 -26.24 -5.65 16.45
CA ARG A 33 -26.87 -6.15 15.22
C ARG A 33 -26.73 -5.18 14.07
N SER A 34 -26.94 -3.89 14.36
CA SER A 34 -26.71 -2.84 13.39
C SER A 34 -25.24 -2.81 13.00
N GLU A 35 -24.27 -2.81 13.92
CA GLU A 35 -22.85 -2.81 13.58
C GLU A 35 -22.45 -4.01 12.70
N LEU A 36 -22.88 -5.23 13.04
CA LEU A 36 -22.55 -6.45 12.27
C LEU A 36 -23.17 -6.47 10.86
N ILE A 37 -24.36 -5.89 10.68
CA ILE A 37 -25.03 -5.84 9.37
C ILE A 37 -24.74 -4.54 8.64
N ASP A 38 -24.40 -3.45 9.32
CA ASP A 38 -23.91 -2.19 8.76
C ASP A 38 -22.46 -2.30 8.30
N CYS A 39 -21.75 -3.31 8.81
CA CYS A 39 -20.64 -4.02 8.18
C CYS A 39 -21.06 -4.69 6.82
N ARG A 40 -21.86 -4.01 5.99
CA ARG A 40 -22.84 -4.53 5.01
C ARG A 40 -22.37 -5.61 4.05
N LEU A 41 -22.59 -6.85 4.50
CA LEU A 41 -22.94 -8.05 3.72
C LEU A 41 -24.16 -7.87 2.77
N SER A 42 -24.74 -6.67 2.62
CA SER A 42 -26.00 -6.42 1.90
C SER A 42 -25.86 -5.53 0.65
N SER A 43 -24.64 -5.09 0.31
CA SER A 43 -24.41 -4.19 -0.83
C SER A 43 -24.54 -4.91 -2.18
N LYS A 44 -25.67 -4.76 -2.87
CA LYS A 44 -25.90 -5.19 -4.29
C LYS A 44 -24.90 -4.62 -5.33
N LYS A 45 -23.87 -3.88 -4.92
CA LYS A 45 -22.71 -3.50 -5.77
C LYS A 45 -21.65 -4.61 -5.86
N VAL A 46 -21.65 -5.58 -4.95
CA VAL A 46 -20.71 -6.72 -4.91
C VAL A 46 -20.93 -7.70 -6.08
N LEU A 47 -22.16 -7.82 -6.58
CA LEU A 47 -22.50 -8.79 -7.63
C LEU A 47 -22.18 -8.34 -9.07
N LYS A 48 -21.82 -7.08 -9.30
CA LYS A 48 -21.58 -6.56 -10.67
C LYS A 48 -20.11 -6.59 -11.12
N PHE A 49 -19.17 -6.94 -10.24
CA PHE A 49 -17.74 -6.99 -10.55
C PHE A 49 -17.17 -8.41 -10.73
N LEU A 50 -17.93 -9.45 -10.35
CA LEU A 50 -17.59 -10.86 -10.57
C LEU A 50 -17.57 -11.26 -12.06
N SER A 51 -18.33 -10.59 -12.92
CA SER A 51 -18.33 -10.89 -14.37
C SER A 51 -17.06 -10.46 -15.08
N ILE A 52 -16.27 -9.55 -14.50
CA ILE A 52 -15.01 -9.07 -15.11
C ILE A 52 -13.81 -9.91 -14.64
N PHE A 53 -13.83 -10.45 -13.40
CA PHE A 53 -12.72 -11.25 -12.88
C PHE A 53 -12.75 -12.72 -13.32
N VAL A 54 -13.93 -13.26 -13.63
CA VAL A 54 -14.07 -14.59 -14.25
C VAL A 54 -13.66 -14.55 -15.74
N LEU A 55 -13.68 -13.39 -16.40
CA LEU A 55 -13.16 -13.25 -17.77
C LEU A 55 -11.63 -13.36 -17.81
N LEU A 56 -10.93 -12.82 -16.80
CA LEU A 56 -9.46 -12.89 -16.70
C LEU A 56 -8.92 -14.30 -16.41
N ASN A 57 -9.77 -15.22 -15.92
CA ASN A 57 -9.41 -16.60 -15.63
C ASN A 57 -9.83 -17.61 -16.72
N LYS A 58 -10.47 -17.15 -17.81
CA LYS A 58 -10.84 -18.01 -18.96
C LYS A 58 -10.13 -17.68 -20.26
N THR A 59 -9.38 -16.60 -20.34
CA THR A 59 -8.52 -16.33 -21.50
C THR A 59 -7.07 -16.60 -21.16
N ASP A 60 -6.52 -17.59 -21.85
CA ASP A 60 -5.10 -17.84 -22.05
C ASP A 60 -4.32 -16.52 -22.10
N CYS A 61 -3.48 -16.25 -21.10
CA CYS A 61 -2.67 -15.03 -20.98
C CYS A 61 -1.50 -15.04 -21.99
N ARG A 62 -1.81 -15.22 -23.28
CA ARG A 62 -0.85 -15.03 -24.38
C ARG A 62 -1.07 -13.74 -25.17
N SER A 63 -2.12 -12.96 -24.87
CA SER A 63 -2.32 -11.67 -25.54
C SER A 63 -3.39 -10.81 -24.86
N VAL A 64 -3.06 -10.16 -23.73
CA VAL A 64 -3.83 -9.00 -23.24
C VAL A 64 -2.88 -7.91 -22.74
N GLY A 65 -2.08 -7.37 -23.66
CA GLY A 65 -1.66 -5.98 -23.57
C GLY A 65 -2.83 -5.11 -24.04
N ARG A 66 -3.79 -4.81 -23.16
CA ARG A 66 -4.72 -3.70 -23.38
C ARG A 66 -4.64 -2.73 -22.22
N VAL A 67 -4.01 -1.62 -22.56
CA VAL A 67 -3.89 -0.37 -21.83
C VAL A 67 -5.28 0.09 -21.39
N LEU A 68 -5.42 0.50 -20.14
CA LEU A 68 -6.53 1.37 -19.71
C LEU A 68 -6.34 2.72 -20.40
N GLU A 69 -6.88 2.87 -21.61
CA GLU A 69 -6.99 4.15 -22.29
C GLU A 69 -8.12 4.95 -21.65
N CYS A 70 -7.76 5.86 -20.73
CA CYS A 70 -8.58 7.05 -20.53
C CYS A 70 -8.35 7.96 -21.74
N GLY A 71 -9.38 8.13 -22.56
CA GLY A 71 -9.38 9.12 -23.64
C GLY A 71 -9.14 10.52 -23.07
N GLY A 72 -8.06 11.15 -23.53
CA GLY A 72 -7.59 12.46 -23.09
C GLY A 72 -6.07 12.45 -22.97
N GLU A 73 -5.39 13.38 -23.63
CA GLU A 73 -3.93 13.48 -23.66
C GLU A 73 -3.31 13.66 -22.26
N GLY A 74 -3.02 12.55 -21.57
CA GLY A 74 -2.40 12.59 -20.24
C GLY A 74 -2.13 11.20 -19.67
N ARG A 75 -0.97 10.60 -19.97
CA ARG A 75 -0.51 9.37 -19.31
C ARG A 75 0.14 9.71 -17.97
N ILE A 76 -0.43 9.23 -16.87
CA ILE A 76 0.17 9.29 -15.52
C ILE A 76 1.17 8.12 -15.37
N ARG A 77 2.41 8.41 -14.96
CA ARG A 77 3.49 7.44 -14.77
C ARG A 77 3.80 7.26 -13.28
N LEU A 78 3.93 6.02 -12.84
CA LEU A 78 4.06 5.66 -11.42
C LEU A 78 5.42 5.02 -11.15
N ALA A 79 6.26 5.68 -10.35
CA ALA A 79 7.51 5.12 -9.87
C ALA A 79 7.34 4.60 -8.44
N ILE A 80 7.62 3.31 -8.21
CA ILE A 80 7.38 2.63 -6.92
C ILE A 80 8.70 2.23 -6.28
N LEU A 81 9.00 2.75 -5.09
CA LEU A 81 10.07 2.23 -4.26
C LEU A 81 9.57 1.02 -3.45
N LEU A 82 9.77 -0.19 -3.97
CA LEU A 82 9.54 -1.43 -3.21
C LEU A 82 10.80 -1.79 -2.42
N ARG A 83 10.80 -1.57 -1.10
CA ARG A 83 11.75 -2.23 -0.20
C ARG A 83 11.17 -3.60 0.19
N ARG A 84 11.80 -4.70 -0.23
CA ARG A 84 11.75 -5.94 0.55
C ARG A 84 12.60 -5.70 1.80
N THR A 85 11.97 -5.50 2.94
CA THR A 85 12.64 -5.54 4.24
C THR A 85 12.87 -7.00 4.62
N THR A 86 14.10 -7.46 4.50
CA THR A 86 14.56 -8.73 5.07
C THR A 86 15.65 -8.48 6.12
N ARG A 87 15.54 -9.24 7.20
CA ARG A 87 16.41 -9.43 8.39
C ARG A 87 16.26 -8.45 9.57
N VAL A 88 15.60 -8.99 10.61
CA VAL A 88 15.96 -8.83 12.02
C VAL A 88 17.17 -9.73 12.29
N ARG A 89 18.23 -9.20 12.89
CA ARG A 89 19.28 -10.00 13.55
C ARG A 89 18.90 -10.13 15.03
N PHE A 90 18.95 -11.33 15.58
CA PHE A 90 19.20 -11.54 17.00
C PHE A 90 20.61 -12.11 17.13
N ASP A 91 21.37 -11.58 18.08
CA ASP A 91 22.77 -11.91 18.30
C ASP A 91 22.92 -12.97 19.40
N GLN A 92 23.86 -13.89 19.16
CA GLN A 92 24.63 -14.80 20.05
C GLN A 92 23.94 -15.84 20.95
N THR A 93 23.87 -17.09 20.49
CA THR A 93 24.65 -18.29 20.94
C THR A 93 23.99 -19.59 20.42
N PRO A 94 24.76 -20.63 20.04
CA PRO A 94 24.20 -21.88 19.47
C PRO A 94 23.86 -22.89 20.58
N PRO A 95 22.79 -23.70 20.42
CA PRO A 95 23.04 -25.11 20.15
C PRO A 95 22.04 -25.81 19.22
N SER A 96 22.60 -26.76 18.48
CA SER A 96 22.05 -28.02 17.94
C SER A 96 20.56 -28.32 18.20
N ASP A 97 19.72 -28.09 17.19
CA ASP A 97 18.79 -29.05 16.58
C ASP A 97 17.77 -28.26 15.75
N TYR A 98 17.82 -28.38 14.42
CA TYR A 98 16.74 -27.89 13.56
C TYR A 98 16.20 -29.05 12.73
N SER A 99 15.25 -29.78 13.33
CA SER A 99 14.20 -30.44 12.57
C SER A 99 12.89 -29.68 12.84
N ARG A 100 12.27 -29.19 11.76
CA ARG A 100 10.99 -28.45 11.65
C ARG A 100 11.03 -26.94 11.91
N ALA A 101 10.81 -26.16 10.85
CA ALA A 101 10.13 -24.87 10.93
C ALA A 101 9.29 -24.60 9.66
N MET A 102 7.97 -24.64 9.86
CA MET A 102 6.90 -24.16 9.00
C MET A 102 6.81 -22.63 9.02
N PHE A 103 6.14 -22.06 7.99
CA PHE A 103 5.56 -20.71 7.84
C PHE A 103 5.69 -19.72 9.02
N PRO A 104 6.10 -18.45 8.79
CA PRO A 104 5.81 -17.41 9.76
C PRO A 104 4.39 -16.86 9.54
N CYS A 105 3.48 -17.32 10.39
CA CYS A 105 2.23 -16.65 10.76
C CYS A 105 2.54 -15.29 11.44
N LEU A 106 1.76 -14.25 11.12
CA LEU A 106 1.70 -13.02 11.92
C LEU A 106 0.82 -13.26 13.16
N VAL A 107 1.38 -13.03 14.35
CA VAL A 107 0.61 -12.89 15.59
C VAL A 107 0.09 -11.45 15.67
N TRP A 108 -1.22 -11.26 15.77
CA TRP A 108 -1.86 -9.98 16.06
C TRP A 108 -2.23 -9.91 17.54
N HIS A 109 -1.97 -8.76 18.16
CA HIS A 109 -2.45 -8.40 19.49
C HIS A 109 -3.47 -7.27 19.32
N PHE A 110 -4.69 -7.48 19.83
CA PHE A 110 -5.77 -6.51 19.77
C PHE A 110 -5.62 -5.51 20.94
N PRO A 111 -5.46 -4.20 20.70
CA PRO A 111 -5.65 -3.22 21.76
C PRO A 111 -7.14 -3.14 22.11
N THR A 112 -7.45 -3.28 23.39
CA THR A 112 -8.78 -3.08 23.95
C THR A 112 -9.10 -1.59 24.10
N ASP A 113 -10.36 -1.28 23.82
CA ASP A 113 -11.06 0.00 24.01
C ASP A 113 -10.59 1.19 23.19
N HIS A 114 -11.42 1.58 22.18
CA HIS A 114 -12.09 2.87 22.15
C HIS A 114 -13.30 2.78 21.19
N SER A 115 -14.46 3.26 21.67
CA SER A 115 -15.73 3.30 20.96
C SER A 115 -15.80 4.53 20.05
N LEU A 116 -15.74 4.37 18.73
CA LEU A 116 -16.03 5.47 17.79
C LEU A 116 -16.73 4.95 16.52
N SER A 117 -17.68 5.77 16.08
CA SER A 117 -18.70 5.55 15.05
C SER A 117 -18.20 5.96 13.67
N GLY A 118 -18.38 5.11 12.65
CA GLY A 118 -18.40 5.57 11.26
C GLY A 118 -17.85 4.60 10.22
N ALA A 119 -18.70 3.68 9.74
CA ALA A 119 -18.69 3.04 8.41
C ALA A 119 -17.51 2.11 8.02
N ASP A 120 -17.59 0.85 8.46
CA ASP A 120 -16.59 -0.21 8.22
C ASP A 120 -16.63 -0.87 6.80
N ILE A 121 -17.77 -1.07 6.11
CA ILE A 121 -17.85 -2.04 4.96
C ILE A 121 -18.59 -1.52 3.70
N GLU A 122 -18.28 -0.33 3.21
CA GLU A 122 -18.45 -0.10 1.75
C GLU A 122 -17.41 -0.86 0.90
N TYR A 123 -16.43 -1.53 1.54
CA TYR A 123 -15.18 -1.96 0.89
C TYR A 123 -14.94 -3.47 0.82
N VAL A 124 -15.64 -4.30 1.60
CA VAL A 124 -15.40 -5.76 1.61
C VAL A 124 -16.26 -6.47 0.56
N ASP A 125 -15.62 -6.84 -0.54
CA ASP A 125 -16.19 -7.71 -1.56
C ASP A 125 -15.95 -9.18 -1.17
N VAL A 126 -16.93 -9.79 -0.51
CA VAL A 126 -16.86 -11.17 0.01
C VAL A 126 -16.50 -12.16 -1.11
N ALA A 127 -17.06 -11.96 -2.31
CA ALA A 127 -16.78 -12.82 -3.45
C ALA A 127 -15.32 -12.69 -3.93
N ARG A 128 -14.79 -11.46 -4.03
CA ARG A 128 -13.37 -11.24 -4.33
C ARG A 128 -12.48 -11.90 -3.28
N CYS A 129 -12.85 -11.81 -2.00
CA CYS A 129 -12.07 -12.40 -0.92
C CYS A 129 -12.07 -13.94 -0.99
N ALA A 130 -13.24 -14.55 -1.19
CA ALA A 130 -13.38 -16.00 -1.37
C ALA A 130 -12.61 -16.51 -2.60
N ALA A 131 -12.64 -15.78 -3.71
CA ALA A 131 -11.87 -16.10 -4.91
C ALA A 131 -10.35 -15.97 -4.67
N ALA A 132 -9.91 -14.91 -3.99
CA ALA A 132 -8.50 -14.72 -3.64
C ALA A 132 -8.00 -15.84 -2.71
N PHE A 133 -8.78 -16.20 -1.68
CA PHE A 133 -8.46 -17.31 -0.78
C PHE A 133 -8.34 -18.63 -1.54
N SER A 134 -9.33 -18.93 -2.39
CA SER A 134 -9.32 -20.15 -3.22
C SER A 134 -8.08 -20.21 -4.11
N ASN A 135 -7.71 -19.12 -4.77
CA ASN A 135 -6.54 -19.07 -5.64
C ASN A 135 -5.21 -19.28 -4.90
N VAL A 136 -5.12 -18.82 -3.65
CA VAL A 136 -3.90 -19.00 -2.83
C VAL A 136 -3.81 -20.42 -2.27
N MET A 137 -4.94 -21.03 -1.93
CA MET A 137 -5.00 -22.35 -1.31
C MET A 137 -5.01 -23.50 -2.32
N LEU A 138 -5.34 -23.24 -3.59
CA LEU A 138 -5.18 -24.22 -4.65
C LEU A 138 -3.68 -24.49 -4.86
N PRO A 139 -3.21 -25.75 -4.73
CA PRO A 139 -1.85 -26.08 -5.06
C PRO A 139 -1.62 -25.70 -6.52
N GLY A 140 -0.66 -24.80 -6.76
CA GLY A 140 -0.26 -24.48 -8.12
C GLY A 140 0.03 -25.79 -8.86
N LYS A 141 -0.43 -25.90 -10.12
CA LYS A 141 0.07 -26.97 -10.99
C LYS A 141 1.59 -26.95 -10.86
N ALA A 142 2.20 -28.12 -10.63
CA ALA A 142 3.65 -28.28 -10.60
C ALA A 142 4.20 -27.93 -11.99
N THR A 143 4.26 -26.64 -12.30
CA THR A 143 4.97 -26.09 -13.44
C THR A 143 6.42 -25.95 -13.01
N ASP A 144 7.32 -26.31 -13.91
CA ASP A 144 8.77 -26.24 -13.79
C ASP A 144 9.24 -25.09 -12.89
N ASN A 145 10.21 -25.36 -12.02
CA ASN A 145 10.74 -24.42 -11.05
C ASN A 145 10.98 -23.04 -11.69
N LEU A 146 10.03 -22.12 -11.51
CA LEU A 146 9.99 -20.80 -12.15
C LEU A 146 11.22 -19.96 -11.81
N ASP A 147 11.91 -20.29 -10.71
CA ASP A 147 13.16 -19.64 -10.32
C ASP A 147 14.28 -19.88 -11.35
N LEU A 148 14.20 -20.96 -12.12
CA LEU A 148 15.15 -21.26 -13.21
C LEU A 148 14.99 -20.32 -14.41
N LEU A 149 13.85 -19.61 -14.52
CA LEU A 149 13.58 -18.63 -15.57
C LEU A 149 13.93 -17.19 -15.15
N LEU A 150 14.41 -16.98 -13.92
CA LEU A 150 14.72 -15.64 -13.41
C LEU A 150 16.04 -15.12 -13.98
N GLU A 151 15.94 -14.05 -14.76
CA GLU A 151 17.09 -13.33 -15.32
C GLU A 151 17.21 -11.92 -14.72
N PRO A 152 18.43 -11.34 -14.68
CA PRO A 152 18.60 -9.93 -14.31
C PRO A 152 17.87 -9.00 -15.28
N VAL A 153 17.42 -7.84 -14.78
CA VAL A 153 16.92 -6.76 -15.64
C VAL A 153 18.02 -6.32 -16.61
N SER A 154 17.65 -6.07 -17.86
CA SER A 154 18.58 -5.68 -18.90
C SER A 154 19.36 -4.40 -18.54
N ALA A 155 20.63 -4.33 -18.96
CA ALA A 155 21.52 -3.24 -18.56
C ALA A 155 21.05 -1.86 -19.07
N ASP A 156 20.31 -1.81 -20.17
CA ASP A 156 19.75 -0.60 -20.76
C ASP A 156 18.53 -0.05 -19.98
N GLN A 157 17.81 -0.91 -19.26
CA GLN A 157 16.70 -0.54 -18.37
C GLN A 157 17.15 -0.26 -16.93
N PHE A 158 18.45 -0.45 -16.66
CA PHE A 158 19.05 -0.34 -15.34
C PHE A 158 19.87 0.96 -15.18
N GLY A 159 19.68 1.66 -14.07
CA GLY A 159 20.48 2.83 -13.68
C GLY A 159 21.13 2.63 -12.30
N SER A 160 22.35 3.12 -12.11
CA SER A 160 23.02 3.08 -10.80
C SER A 160 23.75 4.37 -10.48
N VAL A 161 23.42 4.96 -9.33
CA VAL A 161 24.10 6.15 -8.82
C VAL A 161 25.61 5.93 -8.68
N ALA A 162 26.05 4.74 -8.28
CA ALA A 162 27.47 4.44 -8.10
C ALA A 162 28.23 4.21 -9.42
N ARG A 163 27.52 3.85 -10.50
CA ARG A 163 28.13 3.53 -11.81
C ARG A 163 27.90 4.59 -12.87
N SER A 164 27.05 5.59 -12.60
CA SER A 164 26.80 6.70 -13.52
C SER A 164 27.80 7.83 -13.32
N THR A 165 28.12 8.52 -14.41
CA THR A 165 29.00 9.71 -14.37
C THR A 165 28.31 10.88 -13.65
N PRO A 166 29.07 11.81 -13.06
CA PRO A 166 28.52 13.02 -12.46
C PRO A 166 27.63 13.82 -13.43
N GLU A 167 28.01 13.90 -14.70
CA GLU A 167 27.30 14.64 -15.75
C GLU A 167 25.94 14.00 -16.07
N GLN A 168 25.88 12.66 -16.13
CA GLN A 168 24.62 11.93 -16.29
C GLN A 168 23.70 12.16 -15.11
N LEU A 169 24.22 12.07 -13.88
CA LEU A 169 23.43 12.30 -12.67
C LEU A 169 22.92 13.74 -12.58
N ALA A 170 23.74 14.72 -12.98
CA ALA A 170 23.35 16.12 -13.07
C ALA A 170 22.25 16.34 -14.12
N THR A 171 22.32 15.65 -15.25
CA THR A 171 21.31 15.69 -16.31
C THR A 171 19.97 15.16 -15.81
N TYR A 172 19.95 13.99 -15.16
CA TYR A 172 18.74 13.46 -14.55
C TYR A 172 18.20 14.41 -13.47
N ARG A 173 19.06 14.91 -12.58
CA ARG A 173 18.65 15.82 -11.52
C ARG A 173 17.98 17.08 -12.07
N ARG A 174 18.54 17.67 -13.13
CA ARG A 174 17.98 18.86 -13.80
C ARG A 174 16.62 18.57 -14.41
N ALA A 175 16.49 17.51 -15.19
CA ALA A 175 15.20 17.09 -15.77
C ALA A 175 14.12 16.84 -14.69
N GLY A 176 14.49 16.24 -13.56
CA GLY A 176 13.57 16.05 -12.45
C GLY A 176 13.16 17.36 -11.76
N LEU A 177 14.09 18.30 -11.55
CA LEU A 177 13.79 19.60 -10.96
C LEU A 177 12.87 20.43 -11.88
N GLU A 178 13.08 20.35 -13.20
CA GLU A 178 12.19 20.98 -14.19
C GLU A 178 10.79 20.35 -14.21
N ALA A 179 10.67 19.04 -14.02
CA ALA A 179 9.35 18.40 -13.87
C ALA A 179 8.63 18.88 -12.60
N VAL A 180 9.35 19.04 -11.49
CA VAL A 180 8.79 19.62 -10.26
C VAL A 180 8.38 21.07 -10.47
N SER A 181 9.18 21.89 -11.17
CA SER A 181 8.83 23.31 -11.41
C SER A 181 7.57 23.48 -12.26
N ARG A 182 7.29 22.54 -13.16
CA ARG A 182 6.05 22.49 -13.94
C ARG A 182 4.83 21.96 -13.17
N GLY A 183 4.99 21.60 -11.89
CA GLY A 183 3.91 21.02 -11.08
C GLY A 183 3.53 19.59 -11.49
N GLU A 184 4.39 18.88 -12.22
CA GLU A 184 4.07 17.56 -12.79
C GLU A 184 4.37 16.40 -11.83
N VAL A 185 4.86 16.66 -10.63
CA VAL A 185 5.38 15.66 -9.69
C VAL A 185 4.57 15.62 -8.40
N ALA A 186 4.19 14.42 -7.97
CA ALA A 186 3.58 14.16 -6.67
C ALA A 186 4.34 13.12 -5.85
N ALA A 187 4.23 13.21 -4.53
CA ALA A 187 4.68 12.19 -3.60
C ALA A 187 3.48 11.38 -3.11
N LEU A 188 3.62 10.05 -3.08
CA LEU A 188 2.59 9.14 -2.57
C LEU A 188 3.17 8.31 -1.42
N LEU A 189 2.67 8.55 -0.23
CA LEU A 189 3.12 7.93 1.00
C LEU A 189 2.20 6.79 1.40
N LEU A 190 2.77 5.59 1.59
CA LEU A 190 2.12 4.44 2.19
C LEU A 190 2.31 4.51 3.72
N ALA A 191 1.29 4.96 4.43
CA ALA A 191 1.27 5.18 5.89
C ALA A 191 0.09 4.45 6.59
N GLY A 192 -0.44 3.38 5.99
CA GLY A 192 -1.53 2.60 6.56
C GLY A 192 -1.13 1.68 7.73
N GLY A 193 0.16 1.58 8.05
CA GLY A 193 0.65 0.77 9.16
C GLY A 193 0.67 1.54 10.48
N GLN A 194 0.13 0.93 11.53
CA GLN A 194 0.36 1.38 12.91
C GLN A 194 1.81 1.11 13.36
N GLY A 195 2.28 1.85 14.36
CA GLY A 195 3.60 1.65 14.99
C GLY A 195 3.67 0.49 15.98
N THR A 196 2.76 -0.48 15.94
CA THR A 196 2.63 -1.54 16.96
C THR A 196 3.91 -2.36 17.16
N ARG A 197 4.62 -2.71 16.08
CA ARG A 197 5.92 -3.39 16.16
C ARG A 197 7.04 -2.53 16.79
N LEU A 198 6.85 -1.22 16.83
CA LEU A 198 7.72 -0.28 17.54
C LEU A 198 7.25 -0.03 18.98
N GLY A 199 6.20 -0.71 19.44
CA GLY A 199 5.67 -0.59 20.80
C GLY A 199 4.84 0.68 21.03
N VAL A 200 4.34 1.33 19.97
CA VAL A 200 3.57 2.57 20.10
C VAL A 200 2.15 2.44 19.52
N PRO A 201 1.14 3.08 20.14
CA PRO A 201 -0.26 2.98 19.70
C PRO A 201 -0.64 3.95 18.57
N TYR A 202 0.28 4.83 18.16
CA TYR A 202 0.02 5.89 17.18
C TYR A 202 0.59 5.57 15.78
N PRO A 203 0.20 6.31 14.73
CA PRO A 203 0.71 6.12 13.37
C PRO A 203 2.24 6.16 13.28
N LYS A 204 2.83 5.25 12.49
CA LYS A 204 4.30 5.12 12.39
C LYS A 204 5.00 6.41 11.95
N GLY A 205 4.35 7.26 11.16
CA GLY A 205 4.91 8.55 10.74
C GLY A 205 5.16 9.54 11.88
N MET A 206 4.46 9.40 13.00
CA MET A 206 4.64 10.24 14.21
C MET A 206 5.80 9.77 15.08
N TYR A 207 6.48 8.69 14.72
CA TYR A 207 7.56 8.12 15.51
C TYR A 207 8.78 9.04 15.53
N ASP A 208 9.26 9.36 16.74
CA ASP A 208 10.57 9.98 16.97
C ASP A 208 11.63 8.89 17.13
N VAL A 209 12.62 8.91 16.26
CA VAL A 209 13.73 7.95 16.25
C VAL A 209 14.89 8.34 17.18
N GLY A 210 14.74 9.40 17.98
CA GLY A 210 15.74 9.85 18.94
C GLY A 210 16.86 10.68 18.31
N LEU A 211 16.57 11.42 17.23
CA LEU A 211 17.54 12.37 16.68
C LEU A 211 17.69 13.57 17.63
N PRO A 212 18.86 14.25 17.66
CA PRO A 212 19.05 15.44 18.51
C PRO A 212 18.01 16.54 18.32
N SER A 213 17.37 16.59 17.14
CA SER A 213 16.31 17.55 16.83
C SER A 213 14.92 17.16 17.33
N GLY A 214 14.72 15.94 17.84
CA GLY A 214 13.40 15.40 18.25
C GLY A 214 12.37 15.31 17.12
N LYS A 215 12.82 15.23 15.85
CA LYS A 215 11.93 15.29 14.68
C LYS A 215 11.36 13.92 14.35
N THR A 216 10.07 13.88 14.10
CA THR A 216 9.35 12.66 13.67
C THR A 216 9.62 12.33 12.20
N LEU A 217 9.27 11.11 11.79
CA LEU A 217 9.38 10.70 10.38
C LEU A 217 8.56 11.61 9.43
N TYR A 218 7.35 12.00 9.80
CA TYR A 218 6.52 12.94 9.03
C TYR A 218 7.20 14.30 8.90
N GLN A 219 7.75 14.85 9.98
CA GLN A 219 8.44 16.14 9.93
C GLN A 219 9.68 16.08 9.03
N LEU A 220 10.51 15.04 9.18
CA LEU A 220 11.70 14.86 8.33
C LEU A 220 11.34 14.76 6.84
N GLN A 221 10.22 14.12 6.51
CA GLN A 221 9.74 14.01 5.13
C GLN A 221 9.16 15.33 4.62
N GLY A 222 8.36 16.03 5.42
CA GLY A 222 7.81 17.34 5.08
C GLY A 222 8.89 18.39 4.83
N GLU A 223 9.90 18.46 5.70
CA GLU A 223 11.03 19.37 5.52
C GLU A 223 11.87 19.05 4.27
N ARG A 224 11.93 17.78 3.85
CA ARG A 224 12.59 17.41 2.57
C ARG A 224 11.81 17.91 1.36
N LEU A 225 10.48 17.84 1.38
CA LEU A 225 9.65 18.46 0.35
C LEU A 225 9.87 19.97 0.32
N LYS A 226 9.85 20.62 1.50
CA LYS A 226 10.10 22.06 1.60
C LYS A 226 11.47 22.46 1.05
N ARG A 227 12.50 21.66 1.36
CA ARG A 227 13.84 21.87 0.81
C ARG A 227 13.85 21.69 -0.71
N LEU A 228 13.10 20.73 -1.25
CA LEU A 228 12.99 20.51 -2.67
C LEU A 228 12.31 21.69 -3.39
N GLU A 229 11.21 22.24 -2.84
CA GLU A 229 10.58 23.48 -3.36
C GLU A 229 11.61 24.61 -3.48
N HIS A 230 12.44 24.79 -2.45
CA HIS A 230 13.49 25.80 -2.46
C HIS A 230 14.60 25.52 -3.49
N LEU A 231 15.01 24.26 -3.65
CA LEU A 231 16.00 23.88 -4.67
C LEU A 231 15.48 24.13 -6.09
N VAL A 232 14.19 23.92 -6.31
CA VAL A 232 13.53 24.20 -7.59
C VAL A 232 13.48 25.70 -7.86
N GLN A 233 13.16 26.52 -6.85
CA GLN A 233 13.25 27.98 -6.95
C GLN A 233 14.65 28.42 -7.38
N GLN A 234 15.69 27.92 -6.71
CA GLN A 234 17.08 28.28 -7.00
C GLN A 234 17.50 27.90 -8.43
N GLN A 235 17.06 26.75 -8.92
CA GLN A 235 17.49 26.22 -10.20
C GLN A 235 16.69 26.76 -11.39
N THR A 236 15.39 27.02 -11.21
CA THR A 236 14.45 27.31 -12.31
C THR A 236 13.84 28.71 -12.22
N GLY A 237 14.00 29.41 -11.10
CA GLY A 237 13.32 30.68 -10.83
C GLY A 237 11.82 30.57 -10.52
N CYS A 238 11.25 29.35 -10.57
CA CYS A 238 9.82 29.12 -10.36
C CYS A 238 9.42 29.24 -8.88
N SER A 239 8.77 30.36 -8.55
CA SER A 239 8.21 30.65 -7.23
C SER A 239 6.87 29.97 -7.04
N GLY A 240 6.69 29.36 -5.86
CA GLY A 240 5.42 28.72 -5.49
C GLY A 240 5.20 27.35 -6.12
N CYS A 241 6.23 26.69 -6.66
CA CYS A 241 6.13 25.28 -7.00
C CYS A 241 5.75 24.48 -5.75
N SER A 242 4.85 23.53 -5.90
CA SER A 242 4.35 22.74 -4.79
C SER A 242 4.19 21.29 -5.19
N ILE A 243 4.51 20.38 -4.28
CA ILE A 243 4.49 18.94 -4.53
C ILE A 243 3.32 18.37 -3.74
N PRO A 244 2.20 17.98 -4.38
CA PRO A 244 1.12 17.30 -3.71
C PRO A 244 1.62 16.05 -3.00
N TRP A 245 1.22 15.90 -1.74
CA TRP A 245 1.56 14.79 -0.89
C TRP A 245 0.29 13.98 -0.60
N TYR A 246 0.14 12.89 -1.35
CA TYR A 246 -0.93 11.93 -1.19
C TYR A 246 -0.53 10.95 -0.08
N ILE A 247 -1.30 10.88 1.00
CA ILE A 247 -0.97 10.07 2.17
C ILE A 247 -2.05 9.01 2.34
N MET A 248 -1.67 7.76 2.06
CA MET A 248 -2.53 6.60 2.27
C MET A 248 -2.46 6.16 3.72
N THR A 249 -3.56 6.28 4.46
CA THR A 249 -3.70 5.86 5.86
C THR A 249 -4.56 4.59 5.97
N SER A 250 -4.69 4.05 7.17
CA SER A 250 -5.81 3.17 7.51
C SER A 250 -6.88 4.02 8.21
N GLU A 251 -8.05 3.43 8.44
CA GLU A 251 -9.09 4.00 9.30
C GLU A 251 -8.49 4.43 10.65
N HIS A 252 -7.74 3.55 11.31
CA HIS A 252 -7.15 3.83 12.62
C HIS A 252 -6.03 4.89 12.61
N THR A 253 -5.50 5.25 11.44
CA THR A 253 -4.39 6.22 11.36
C THR A 253 -4.77 7.53 10.68
N LYS A 254 -5.98 7.67 10.14
CA LYS A 254 -6.39 8.86 9.38
C LYS A 254 -6.52 10.11 10.25
N GLU A 255 -7.42 10.09 11.23
CA GLU A 255 -7.69 11.24 12.10
C GLU A 255 -6.45 11.64 12.89
N PRO A 256 -5.72 10.71 13.55
CA PRO A 256 -4.50 11.07 14.26
C PRO A 256 -3.43 11.67 13.33
N THR A 257 -3.35 11.22 12.07
CA THR A 257 -2.44 11.80 11.08
C THR A 257 -2.85 13.23 10.72
N LEU A 258 -4.12 13.47 10.41
CA LEU A 258 -4.63 14.80 10.06
C LEU A 258 -4.42 15.80 11.21
N GLU A 259 -4.77 15.42 12.43
CA GLU A 259 -4.58 16.23 13.64
C GLU A 259 -3.09 16.54 13.86
N PHE A 260 -2.22 15.55 13.65
CA PHE A 260 -0.79 15.73 13.82
C PHE A 260 -0.22 16.74 12.82
N PHE A 261 -0.58 16.66 11.54
CA PHE A 261 -0.14 17.64 10.53
C PHE A 261 -0.68 19.05 10.84
N ALA A 262 -1.95 19.18 11.20
CA ALA A 262 -2.56 20.46 11.55
C ALA A 262 -1.89 21.10 12.77
N LYS A 263 -1.63 20.32 13.83
CA LYS A 263 -0.94 20.78 15.05
C LYS A 263 0.45 21.35 14.78
N HIS A 264 1.14 20.86 13.74
CA HIS A 264 2.48 21.30 13.38
C HIS A 264 2.50 22.28 12.20
N GLY A 265 1.35 22.91 11.87
CA GLY A 265 1.25 23.87 10.78
C GLY A 265 1.70 23.29 9.44
N PHE A 266 1.38 22.00 9.20
CA PHE A 266 1.75 21.24 8.00
C PHE A 266 3.26 21.27 7.69
N PHE A 267 4.10 21.50 8.71
CA PHE A 267 5.56 21.65 8.56
C PHE A 267 5.98 22.75 7.57
N GLY A 268 5.14 23.79 7.42
CA GLY A 268 5.39 24.92 6.50
C GLY A 268 5.10 24.63 5.03
N LEU A 269 4.49 23.49 4.72
CA LEU A 269 3.94 23.15 3.40
C LEU A 269 2.51 23.69 3.27
N ASN A 270 2.06 23.90 2.03
CA ASN A 270 0.69 24.33 1.78
C ASN A 270 -0.30 23.19 2.14
N GLN A 271 -1.27 23.48 3.00
CA GLN A 271 -2.31 22.55 3.42
C GLN A 271 -3.09 21.96 2.24
N ASP A 272 -3.36 22.73 1.18
CA ASP A 272 -4.12 22.28 0.00
C ASP A 272 -3.42 21.18 -0.80
N ASN A 273 -2.16 20.91 -0.49
CA ASN A 273 -1.36 19.86 -1.10
C ASN A 273 -1.31 18.57 -0.28
N PHE A 274 -1.97 18.52 0.89
CA PHE A 274 -2.12 17.29 1.65
C PHE A 274 -3.43 16.60 1.28
N VAL A 275 -3.31 15.45 0.63
CA VAL A 275 -4.46 14.63 0.25
C VAL A 275 -4.39 13.33 1.02
N VAL A 276 -5.08 13.26 2.15
CA VAL A 276 -5.14 12.07 3.00
C VAL A 276 -6.31 11.19 2.58
N PHE A 277 -6.05 9.91 2.34
CA PHE A 277 -7.06 8.96 1.92
C PHE A 277 -6.81 7.59 2.55
N GLU A 278 -7.87 6.81 2.76
CA GLU A 278 -7.75 5.53 3.44
C GLU A 278 -7.59 4.37 2.44
N GLN A 279 -6.71 3.43 2.79
CA GLN A 279 -6.61 2.14 2.12
C GLN A 279 -7.87 1.29 2.34
N ASN A 280 -7.98 0.16 1.63
CA ASN A 280 -9.05 -0.80 1.89
C ASN A 280 -8.66 -1.74 3.03
N MET A 281 -9.69 -2.32 3.64
CA MET A 281 -9.57 -3.41 4.59
C MET A 281 -10.18 -4.68 3.97
N MET A 282 -9.63 -5.83 4.34
CA MET A 282 -10.09 -7.16 3.97
C MET A 282 -10.32 -8.01 5.23
N PRO A 283 -11.31 -8.91 5.22
CA PRO A 283 -11.49 -9.86 6.30
C PRO A 283 -10.28 -10.78 6.44
N SER A 284 -10.04 -11.20 7.68
CA SER A 284 -9.12 -12.28 8.01
C SER A 284 -9.84 -13.62 7.88
N PHE A 285 -9.12 -14.63 7.40
CA PHE A 285 -9.67 -15.96 7.13
C PHE A 285 -8.96 -17.03 7.96
N GLY A 286 -9.71 -18.00 8.44
CA GLY A 286 -9.17 -19.27 8.93
C GLY A 286 -8.61 -20.12 7.80
N PHE A 287 -7.88 -21.19 8.14
CA PHE A 287 -7.34 -22.13 7.15
C PHE A 287 -8.43 -22.90 6.39
N ASP A 288 -9.64 -22.93 6.95
CA ASP A 288 -10.86 -23.48 6.37
C ASP A 288 -11.57 -22.49 5.42
N GLY A 289 -11.06 -21.27 5.25
CA GLY A 289 -11.68 -20.24 4.42
C GLY A 289 -12.85 -19.51 5.08
N LYS A 290 -13.06 -19.72 6.39
CA LYS A 290 -14.10 -19.01 7.15
C LYS A 290 -13.59 -17.64 7.60
N ILE A 291 -14.42 -16.61 7.45
CA ILE A 291 -14.12 -15.26 7.95
C ILE A 291 -14.06 -15.30 9.48
N ILE A 292 -13.04 -14.67 10.06
CA ILE A 292 -12.84 -14.62 11.50
C ILE A 292 -13.65 -13.46 12.11
N LEU A 293 -14.35 -13.73 13.20
CA LEU A 293 -14.96 -12.70 14.06
C LEU A 293 -13.96 -12.26 15.13
N GLU A 294 -13.71 -10.95 15.24
CA GLU A 294 -12.97 -10.36 16.36
C GLU A 294 -13.84 -10.33 17.61
N LYS A 295 -15.13 -9.98 17.43
CA LYS A 295 -16.17 -9.99 18.46
C LYS A 295 -17.44 -10.61 17.89
N PRO A 296 -18.42 -11.02 18.72
CA PRO A 296 -19.69 -11.57 18.24
C PRO A 296 -20.43 -10.72 17.18
N HIS A 297 -20.14 -9.42 17.11
CA HIS A 297 -20.73 -8.44 16.21
C HIS A 297 -19.71 -7.71 15.31
N ARG A 298 -18.44 -8.15 15.26
CA ARG A 298 -17.38 -7.45 14.50
C ARG A 298 -16.45 -8.44 13.79
N LEU A 299 -16.22 -8.21 12.50
CA LEU A 299 -15.28 -8.98 11.69
C LEU A 299 -13.83 -8.61 12.06
N ALA A 300 -12.93 -9.60 12.07
CA ALA A 300 -11.51 -9.34 12.14
C ALA A 300 -11.00 -8.87 10.76
N LEU A 301 -10.62 -7.60 10.67
CA LEU A 301 -10.15 -6.99 9.42
C LEU A 301 -8.63 -6.78 9.42
N SER A 302 -8.03 -6.72 8.24
CA SER A 302 -6.64 -6.38 8.02
C SER A 302 -6.49 -5.57 6.72
N PRO A 303 -5.46 -4.73 6.59
CA PRO A 303 -5.18 -4.04 5.33
C PRO A 303 -5.08 -5.03 4.15
N ASP A 304 -5.60 -4.66 2.97
CA ASP A 304 -5.51 -5.47 1.75
C ASP A 304 -4.10 -5.48 1.09
N GLY A 305 -3.10 -5.04 1.86
CA GLY A 305 -1.71 -4.89 1.45
C GLY A 305 -1.47 -3.66 0.58
N ASN A 306 -0.20 -3.31 0.38
CA ASN A 306 0.18 -2.13 -0.42
C ASN A 306 -0.29 -2.23 -1.88
N GLY A 307 -0.58 -3.45 -2.37
CA GLY A 307 -1.15 -3.67 -3.71
C GLY A 307 -2.60 -3.21 -3.85
N GLY A 308 -3.34 -3.03 -2.74
CA GLY A 308 -4.68 -2.42 -2.74
C GLY A 308 -4.70 -0.97 -3.17
N LEU A 309 -3.54 -0.29 -3.16
CA LEU A 309 -3.37 1.11 -3.50
C LEU A 309 -4.08 1.49 -4.80
N TYR A 310 -3.87 0.74 -5.88
CA TYR A 310 -4.40 1.11 -7.21
C TYR A 310 -5.92 1.21 -7.24
N ASN A 311 -6.59 0.25 -6.58
CA ASN A 311 -8.05 0.23 -6.49
C ASN A 311 -8.56 1.43 -5.67
N VAL A 312 -7.86 1.78 -4.59
CA VAL A 312 -8.19 2.93 -3.75
C VAL A 312 -8.02 4.24 -4.50
N LEU A 313 -6.92 4.39 -5.25
CA LEU A 313 -6.65 5.59 -6.04
C LEU A 313 -7.77 5.88 -7.05
N TYR A 314 -8.29 4.83 -7.69
CA TYR A 314 -9.43 4.94 -8.60
C TYR A 314 -10.74 5.21 -7.86
N LYS A 315 -11.13 4.35 -6.92
CA LYS A 315 -12.45 4.42 -6.26
C LYS A 315 -12.66 5.70 -5.46
N ARG A 316 -11.59 6.29 -4.93
CA ARG A 316 -11.65 7.52 -4.12
C ARG A 316 -11.37 8.80 -4.92
N GLY A 317 -11.32 8.73 -6.26
CA GLY A 317 -11.10 9.89 -7.12
C GLY A 317 -9.72 10.53 -6.98
N ILE A 318 -8.73 9.81 -6.44
CA ILE A 318 -7.37 10.33 -6.27
C ILE A 318 -6.68 10.48 -7.63
N LEU A 319 -6.95 9.55 -8.56
CA LEU A 319 -6.47 9.69 -9.95
C LEU A 319 -7.06 10.92 -10.64
N ASP A 320 -8.33 11.25 -10.36
CA ASP A 320 -8.99 12.44 -10.91
C ASP A 320 -8.37 13.72 -10.34
N ASP A 321 -8.03 13.73 -9.04
CA ASP A 321 -7.30 14.84 -8.41
C ASP A 321 -5.91 15.02 -9.02
N MET A 322 -5.18 13.93 -9.22
CA MET A 322 -3.87 13.93 -9.89
C MET A 322 -3.97 14.48 -11.32
N ALA A 323 -4.96 14.03 -12.10
CA ALA A 323 -5.19 14.50 -13.46
C ALA A 323 -5.54 16.00 -13.49
N ARG A 324 -6.44 16.45 -12.61
CA ARG A 324 -6.84 17.85 -12.47
C ARG A 324 -5.67 18.77 -12.12
N ARG A 325 -4.73 18.28 -11.31
CA ARG A 325 -3.50 18.99 -10.92
C ARG A 325 -2.38 18.91 -11.96
N GLY A 326 -2.56 18.16 -13.06
CA GLY A 326 -1.54 17.99 -14.08
C GLY A 326 -0.36 17.10 -13.67
N ILE A 327 -0.56 16.22 -12.68
CA ILE A 327 0.49 15.30 -12.21
C ILE A 327 0.78 14.26 -13.28
N LYS A 328 2.05 14.11 -13.64
CA LYS A 328 2.54 13.11 -14.60
C LYS A 328 3.44 12.07 -13.95
N TYR A 329 4.11 12.42 -12.85
CA TYR A 329 5.09 11.55 -12.18
C TYR A 329 4.74 11.41 -10.70
N ILE A 330 4.53 10.17 -10.27
CA ILE A 330 4.23 9.86 -8.87
C ILE A 330 5.41 9.10 -8.27
N HIS A 331 5.97 9.59 -7.16
CA HIS A 331 6.95 8.86 -6.37
C HIS A 331 6.27 8.19 -5.17
N ALA A 332 6.00 6.89 -5.29
CA ALA A 332 5.41 6.09 -4.21
C ALA A 332 6.48 5.49 -3.29
N TYR A 333 6.30 5.61 -1.97
CA TYR A 333 7.27 5.13 -0.97
C TYR A 333 6.62 4.82 0.39
N CYS A 334 7.32 4.05 1.23
CA CYS A 334 6.86 3.69 2.58
C CYS A 334 7.32 4.69 3.65
N VAL A 335 6.47 4.93 4.65
CA VAL A 335 6.70 5.90 5.74
C VAL A 335 7.96 5.63 6.57
N ASP A 336 8.40 4.37 6.63
CA ASP A 336 9.42 3.92 7.56
C ASP A 336 10.87 4.08 7.08
N ASN A 337 11.05 4.51 5.84
CA ASN A 337 12.37 4.80 5.32
C ASN A 337 12.80 6.20 5.79
N ILE A 338 13.46 6.27 6.95
CA ILE A 338 14.02 7.52 7.47
C ILE A 338 14.98 8.21 6.49
N LEU A 339 15.63 7.48 5.58
CA LEU A 339 16.55 8.03 4.58
C LEU A 339 15.90 8.33 3.22
N VAL A 340 14.57 8.30 3.12
CA VAL A 340 13.89 8.52 1.85
C VAL A 340 14.21 9.89 1.26
N LYS A 341 14.69 9.90 0.02
CA LYS A 341 14.76 11.09 -0.82
C LYS A 341 13.39 11.29 -1.47
N ILE A 342 12.45 11.89 -0.73
CA ILE A 342 11.10 12.13 -1.23
C ILE A 342 11.13 12.99 -2.50
N ALA A 343 10.29 12.65 -3.47
CA ALA A 343 10.30 13.21 -4.83
C ALA A 343 11.73 13.39 -5.43
N ASP A 344 12.62 12.38 -5.30
CA ASP A 344 14.02 12.46 -5.73
C ASP A 344 14.18 12.90 -7.19
N PRO A 345 14.66 14.12 -7.49
CA PRO A 345 14.74 14.63 -8.86
C PRO A 345 15.62 13.78 -9.75
N THR A 346 16.69 13.19 -9.20
CA THR A 346 17.58 12.32 -9.98
C THR A 346 16.85 11.04 -10.41
N PHE A 347 15.99 10.48 -9.55
CA PHE A 347 15.24 9.28 -9.90
C PHE A 347 14.12 9.59 -10.89
N ILE A 348 13.39 10.69 -10.68
CA ILE A 348 12.35 11.15 -11.61
C ILE A 348 12.96 11.44 -12.98
N GLY A 349 14.07 12.18 -13.04
CA GLY A 349 14.74 12.47 -14.32
C GLY A 349 15.30 11.23 -15.02
N PHE A 350 15.76 10.21 -14.27
CA PHE A 350 16.08 8.92 -14.87
C PHE A 350 14.85 8.30 -15.53
N CYS A 351 13.71 8.26 -14.84
CA CYS A 351 12.46 7.74 -15.40
C CYS A 351 12.01 8.51 -16.65
N ILE A 352 12.13 9.85 -16.63
CA ILE A 352 11.85 10.71 -17.78
C ILE A 352 12.74 10.35 -18.97
N SER A 353 14.05 10.26 -18.75
CA SER A 353 15.02 9.96 -19.83
C SER A 353 14.81 8.59 -20.46
N LYS A 354 14.28 7.62 -19.70
CA LYS A 354 13.95 6.27 -20.17
C LYS A 354 12.53 6.16 -20.73
N ASN A 355 11.77 7.24 -20.70
CA ASN A 355 10.35 7.23 -21.05
C ASN A 355 9.57 6.13 -20.31
N ALA A 356 9.93 5.87 -19.05
CA ALA A 356 9.47 4.70 -18.30
C ALA A 356 8.07 4.93 -17.71
N ASP A 357 7.17 3.96 -17.89
CA ASP A 357 5.84 3.96 -17.27
C ASP A 357 5.92 3.61 -15.76
N CYS A 358 6.84 2.72 -15.42
CA CYS A 358 7.15 2.33 -14.04
C CYS A 358 8.66 2.14 -13.84
N ALA A 359 9.14 2.47 -12.66
CA ALA A 359 10.52 2.23 -12.26
C ALA A 359 10.58 1.90 -10.76
N ALA A 360 11.54 1.04 -10.41
CA ALA A 360 11.83 0.69 -9.03
C ALA A 360 13.25 1.10 -8.65
N LYS A 361 13.38 1.66 -7.45
CA LYS A 361 14.67 1.99 -6.86
C LYS A 361 15.03 0.93 -5.82
N HIS A 362 16.26 0.45 -5.85
CA HIS A 362 16.72 -0.57 -4.92
C HIS A 362 18.07 -0.19 -4.31
N GLY A 363 18.34 -0.71 -3.11
CA GLY A 363 19.69 -0.73 -2.55
C GLY A 363 20.50 -1.85 -3.17
N HIS A 364 21.84 -1.78 -3.09
CA HIS A 364 22.66 -2.92 -3.45
C HIS A 364 22.30 -4.10 -2.55
N LEU A 365 21.90 -5.21 -3.17
CA LEU A 365 21.75 -6.49 -2.49
C LEU A 365 23.01 -7.30 -2.80
N PRO A 366 23.67 -7.91 -1.80
CA PRO A 366 24.74 -8.84 -2.09
C PRO A 366 24.21 -9.97 -2.98
N PRO A 367 25.05 -10.55 -3.86
CA PRO A 367 24.63 -11.66 -4.71
C PRO A 367 24.03 -12.79 -3.85
N ILE A 368 22.92 -13.34 -4.32
CA ILE A 368 22.30 -14.53 -3.73
C ILE A 368 23.37 -15.64 -3.84
N LYS A 369 23.95 -16.07 -2.72
CA LYS A 369 24.88 -17.21 -2.73
C LYS A 369 24.15 -18.43 -3.30
N GLU A 370 24.81 -19.23 -4.13
CA GLU A 370 24.22 -20.44 -4.74
C GLU A 370 23.64 -21.41 -3.70
N THR A 371 24.13 -21.40 -2.46
CA THR A 371 23.60 -22.18 -1.34
C THR A 371 22.14 -21.88 -0.99
N TRP A 372 21.61 -20.72 -1.38
CA TRP A 372 20.18 -20.40 -1.19
C TRP A 372 19.29 -21.01 -2.27
N ARG A 373 19.86 -21.44 -3.41
CA ARG A 373 19.12 -22.06 -4.52
C ARG A 373 19.00 -23.57 -4.38
N SER A 374 19.94 -24.23 -3.70
CA SER A 374 20.00 -25.70 -3.64
C SER A 374 19.14 -26.33 -2.54
N GLY A 375 18.51 -25.54 -1.67
CA GLY A 375 17.70 -26.08 -0.55
C GLY A 375 18.47 -26.94 0.46
N SER A 376 19.79 -27.09 0.27
CA SER A 376 20.68 -27.83 1.14
C SER A 376 21.11 -26.92 2.29
N TYR A 377 20.33 -26.95 3.36
CA TYR A 377 20.75 -26.49 4.67
C TYR A 377 21.50 -27.66 5.32
N GLU A 378 22.83 -27.63 5.29
CA GLU A 378 23.67 -28.46 6.20
C GLU A 378 23.75 -27.82 7.58
#